data_AF-A0AAN4Z6K5-F1
#
_entry.id   AF-A0AAN4Z6K5-F1
#
_cell.length_a   1.000
_cell.length_b   1.000
_cell.length_c   1.000
_cell.angle_alpha   90.00
_cell.angle_beta   90.00
_cell.angle_gamma   90.00
#
_symmetry.space_group_name_H-M   'P 1'
#
loop_
_entity.id
_entity.type
_entity.pdbx_description
1 polymer ?
#
loop_
_entity_poly.entity_id
_entity_poly.type
_entity_poly.pdbx_seq_one_letter_code
_entity_poly.pdbx_strand_id
1 'polypeptide(L)'
;MKFDVPEGFRTDTIDVSREYEQIFSVWPLGYISHPEIMRLRLDSLPSVCIRTEDGELATWEMAHSFSQLCHLFTLDEYRGKGLGTVAENLCGQIIARRRPGHDEQPVVVNVEVAEKREGLG
;
A
#
# COMPACT_ATOMS: atom_id res chain seq x y z
N MET A 1 8.12 -2.17 17.35
CA MET A 1 7.23 -3.26 17.81
C MET A 1 7.03 -4.23 16.65
N LYS A 2 7.04 -5.54 16.91
CA LYS A 2 6.80 -6.58 15.89
C LYS A 2 5.37 -7.11 16.12
N PHE A 3 4.61 -7.34 15.05
CA PHE A 3 3.30 -7.96 15.14
C PHE A 3 3.41 -9.41 14.71
N ASP A 4 2.79 -10.29 15.48
CA ASP A 4 2.69 -11.69 15.10
C ASP A 4 1.60 -11.84 14.04
N VAL A 5 1.99 -12.43 12.91
CA VAL A 5 1.07 -12.72 11.81
C VAL A 5 0.45 -14.10 12.10
N PRO A 6 -0.87 -14.26 11.95
CA PRO A 6 -1.51 -15.56 12.11
C PRO A 6 -0.89 -16.63 11.20
N GLU A 7 -0.89 -17.89 11.66
CA GLU A 7 -0.35 -19.02 10.91
C GLU A 7 -0.98 -19.14 9.50
N GLY A 8 -0.15 -19.43 8.51
CA GLY A 8 -0.56 -19.54 7.10
C GLY A 8 -0.63 -18.19 6.36
N PHE A 9 -0.16 -17.11 7.00
CA PHE A 9 -0.13 -15.78 6.41
C PHE A 9 1.21 -15.08 6.61
N ARG A 10 1.53 -14.15 5.71
CA ARG A 10 2.72 -13.29 5.79
C ARG A 10 2.39 -11.85 5.42
N THR A 11 3.18 -10.91 5.96
CA THR A 11 3.14 -9.50 5.54
C THR A 11 3.86 -9.32 4.22
N ASP A 12 3.35 -8.43 3.37
CA ASP A 12 3.94 -8.13 2.07
C ASP A 12 3.60 -6.71 1.60
N THR A 13 4.06 -6.37 0.40
CA THR A 13 3.72 -5.13 -0.32
C THR A 13 2.72 -5.43 -1.43
N ILE A 14 1.89 -4.43 -1.75
CA ILE A 14 0.95 -4.50 -2.86
C ILE A 14 1.71 -4.33 -4.18
N ASP A 15 1.50 -5.25 -5.12
CA ASP A 15 1.94 -5.11 -6.50
C ASP A 15 0.92 -4.26 -7.26
N VAL A 16 1.13 -2.95 -7.25
CA VAL A 16 0.21 -1.97 -7.83
C VAL A 16 -0.08 -2.27 -9.30
N SER A 17 0.90 -2.81 -10.05
CA SER A 17 0.74 -3.08 -11.48
C SER A 17 -0.23 -4.22 -11.78
N ARG A 18 -0.44 -5.13 -10.82
CA ARG A 18 -1.26 -6.34 -10.98
C ARG A 18 -2.53 -6.32 -10.14
N GLU A 19 -2.52 -5.63 -9.01
CA GLU A 19 -3.54 -5.82 -7.97
C GLU A 19 -4.52 -4.64 -7.82
N TYR A 20 -4.24 -3.48 -8.41
CA TYR A 20 -5.06 -2.28 -8.19
C TYR A 20 -6.52 -2.47 -8.66
N GLU A 21 -6.76 -3.21 -9.74
CA GLU A 21 -8.12 -3.47 -10.26
C GLU A 21 -8.90 -4.39 -9.33
N GLN A 22 -8.27 -5.44 -8.80
CA GLN A 22 -8.87 -6.34 -7.83
C GLN A 22 -9.25 -5.58 -6.55
N ILE A 23 -8.31 -4.81 -5.99
CA ILE A 23 -8.53 -3.97 -4.81
C ILE A 23 -9.68 -2.99 -5.07
N PHE A 24 -9.69 -2.35 -6.24
CA PHE A 24 -10.74 -1.40 -6.62
C PHE A 24 -12.12 -2.07 -6.74
N SER A 25 -12.19 -3.29 -7.29
CA SER A 25 -13.45 -4.02 -7.52
C SER A 25 -14.23 -4.33 -6.24
N VAL A 26 -13.54 -4.49 -5.12
CA VAL A 26 -14.13 -4.78 -3.81
C VAL A 26 -14.12 -3.55 -2.89
N TRP A 27 -13.63 -2.42 -3.37
CA TRP A 27 -13.60 -1.19 -2.60
C TRP A 27 -15.02 -0.64 -2.45
N PRO A 28 -15.54 -0.44 -1.22
CA PRO A 28 -16.93 -0.02 -1.02
C PRO A 28 -17.30 1.30 -1.70
N LEU A 29 -16.30 2.17 -1.96
CA LEU A 29 -16.48 3.45 -2.63
C LEU A 29 -16.04 3.43 -4.11
N GLY A 30 -15.77 2.25 -4.68
CA GLY A 30 -15.36 2.12 -6.09
C GLY A 30 -16.37 2.72 -7.07
N TYR A 31 -17.67 2.69 -6.74
CA TYR A 31 -18.74 3.20 -7.61
C TYR A 31 -18.74 4.74 -7.80
N ILE A 32 -18.05 5.49 -6.94
CA ILE A 32 -17.95 6.97 -7.03
C ILE A 32 -16.57 7.45 -7.46
N SER A 33 -15.65 6.55 -7.78
CA SER A 33 -14.26 6.90 -8.10
C SER A 33 -13.80 6.25 -9.40
N HIS A 34 -12.73 6.77 -9.99
CA HIS A 34 -12.11 6.13 -11.15
C HIS A 34 -11.03 5.14 -10.66
N PRO A 35 -10.87 3.95 -11.26
CA PRO A 35 -9.85 2.97 -10.86
C PRO A 35 -8.44 3.55 -10.75
N GLU A 36 -8.11 4.48 -11.65
CA GLU A 36 -6.83 5.20 -11.67
C GLU A 36 -6.55 5.96 -10.36
N ILE A 37 -7.58 6.43 -9.64
CA ILE A 37 -7.40 7.07 -8.33
C ILE A 37 -6.89 6.05 -7.30
N MET A 38 -7.38 4.81 -7.34
CA MET A 38 -6.86 3.75 -6.48
C MET A 38 -5.41 3.42 -6.85
N ARG A 39 -5.10 3.29 -8.15
CA ARG A 39 -3.73 3.06 -8.61
C ARG A 39 -2.77 4.13 -8.10
N LEU A 40 -3.11 5.41 -8.29
CA LEU A 40 -2.31 6.55 -7.83
C LEU A 40 -2.15 6.58 -6.31
N ARG A 41 -3.20 6.25 -5.54
CA ARG A 41 -3.11 6.16 -4.07
C ARG A 41 -2.18 5.05 -3.63
N LEU A 42 -2.31 3.85 -4.20
CA LEU A 42 -1.46 2.71 -3.86
C LEU A 42 0.01 2.98 -4.20
N ASP A 43 0.27 3.70 -5.28
CA ASP A 43 1.62 4.09 -5.74
C ASP A 43 2.25 5.20 -4.88
N SER A 44 1.44 6.13 -4.37
CA SER A 44 1.94 7.34 -3.71
C SER A 44 1.84 7.31 -2.18
N LEU A 45 0.92 6.54 -1.62
CA LEU A 45 0.62 6.54 -0.18
C LEU A 45 1.13 5.27 0.49
N PRO A 46 1.51 5.33 1.78
CA PRO A 46 1.81 4.14 2.56
C PRO A 46 0.69 3.11 2.43
N SER A 47 1.07 1.89 2.07
CA SER A 47 0.18 0.75 2.04
C SER A 47 0.92 -0.51 2.47
N VAL A 48 0.18 -1.49 2.97
CA VAL A 48 0.67 -2.82 3.32
C VAL A 48 -0.37 -3.85 2.92
N CYS A 49 0.06 -5.08 2.69
CA CYS A 49 -0.85 -6.20 2.60
C CYS A 49 -0.40 -7.39 3.44
N ILE A 50 -1.34 -8.30 3.65
CA ILE A 50 -1.08 -9.64 4.16
C ILE A 50 -1.57 -10.61 3.10
N ARG A 51 -0.74 -11.62 2.86
CA ARG A 51 -0.98 -12.68 1.89
C ARG A 51 -1.09 -14.02 2.59
N THR A 52 -1.76 -14.97 1.94
CA THR A 52 -1.59 -16.39 2.28
C THR A 52 -0.15 -16.83 1.98
N GLU A 53 0.29 -17.96 2.53
CA GLU A 53 1.59 -18.53 2.15
C GLU A 53 1.71 -18.83 0.65
N ASP A 54 0.58 -19.14 -0.01
CA ASP A 54 0.53 -19.37 -1.46
C ASP A 54 0.62 -18.07 -2.28
N GLY A 55 0.57 -16.90 -1.64
CA GLY A 55 0.74 -15.58 -2.26
C GLY A 55 -0.55 -14.84 -2.60
N GLU A 56 -1.70 -15.41 -2.29
CA GLU A 56 -3.00 -14.77 -2.51
C GLU A 56 -3.19 -13.58 -1.57
N LEU A 57 -3.64 -12.45 -2.12
CA LEU A 57 -3.92 -11.23 -1.36
C LEU A 57 -5.11 -11.49 -0.41
N ALA A 58 -4.91 -11.31 0.91
CA ALA A 58 -5.95 -11.59 1.90
C ALA A 58 -6.54 -10.33 2.54
N THR A 59 -5.68 -9.37 2.88
CA THR A 59 -6.08 -8.08 3.46
C THR A 59 -5.06 -7.02 3.14
N TRP A 60 -5.47 -5.76 3.18
CA TRP A 60 -4.60 -4.60 3.02
C TRP A 60 -5.08 -3.43 3.86
N GLU A 61 -4.17 -2.49 4.07
CA GLU A 61 -4.45 -1.15 4.56
C GLU A 61 -3.68 -0.15 3.70
N MET A 62 -4.25 1.03 3.51
CA MET A 62 -3.62 2.13 2.80
C MET A 62 -4.00 3.45 3.47
N ALA A 63 -3.00 4.31 3.66
CA ALA A 63 -3.24 5.64 4.19
C ALA A 63 -4.14 6.47 3.26
N HIS A 64 -4.91 7.39 3.84
CA HIS A 64 -5.57 8.47 3.11
C HIS A 64 -4.62 9.68 2.96
N SER A 65 -5.04 10.70 2.18
CA SER A 65 -4.26 11.92 1.89
C SER A 65 -3.68 12.67 3.10
N PHE A 66 -4.23 12.47 4.30
CA PHE A 66 -3.73 13.08 5.54
C PHE A 66 -3.07 12.07 6.47
N SER A 67 -2.53 10.98 5.92
CA SER A 67 -1.93 9.87 6.68
C SER A 67 -2.88 9.22 7.69
N GLN A 68 -4.18 9.31 7.44
CA GLN A 68 -5.22 8.61 8.22
C GLN A 68 -5.28 7.16 7.76
N LEU A 69 -5.41 6.22 8.70
CA LEU A 69 -5.74 4.83 8.39
C LEU A 69 -7.23 4.77 8.07
N CYS A 70 -7.60 4.36 6.85
CA CYS A 70 -8.95 4.56 6.34
C CYS A 70 -9.37 3.55 5.25
N HIS A 71 -8.44 2.76 4.75
CA HIS A 71 -8.67 1.85 3.63
C HIS A 71 -8.42 0.40 4.02
N LEU A 72 -8.61 0.06 5.30
CA LEU A 72 -8.61 -1.32 5.78
C LEU A 72 -9.66 -2.14 5.03
N PHE A 73 -9.22 -3.25 4.45
CA PHE A 73 -10.13 -4.24 3.91
C PHE A 73 -9.56 -5.65 4.03
N THR A 74 -10.43 -6.61 4.33
CA THR A 74 -10.13 -8.04 4.35
C THR A 74 -11.19 -8.75 3.50
N LEU A 75 -10.75 -9.55 2.52
CA LEU A 75 -11.67 -10.36 1.71
C LEU A 75 -12.44 -11.33 2.60
N ASP A 76 -13.68 -11.62 2.21
CA ASP A 76 -14.68 -12.29 3.03
C ASP A 76 -14.18 -13.64 3.59
N GLU A 77 -13.49 -14.43 2.77
CA GLU A 77 -12.92 -15.74 3.10
C GLU A 77 -11.77 -15.71 4.12
N TYR A 78 -11.18 -14.53 4.36
CA TYR A 78 -10.09 -14.33 5.32
C TYR A 78 -10.48 -13.52 6.56
N ARG A 79 -11.76 -13.13 6.70
CA ARG A 79 -12.27 -12.41 7.87
C ARG A 79 -12.28 -13.27 9.14
N GLY A 80 -12.32 -12.61 10.30
CA GLY A 80 -12.36 -13.27 11.62
C GLY A 80 -11.03 -13.86 12.10
N LYS A 81 -9.94 -13.68 11.35
CA LYS A 81 -8.60 -14.23 11.65
C LYS A 81 -7.62 -13.21 12.26
N GLY A 82 -8.06 -11.98 12.53
CA GLY A 82 -7.22 -10.90 13.08
C GLY A 82 -6.27 -10.23 12.07
N LEU A 83 -6.33 -10.58 10.78
CA LEU A 83 -5.43 -10.06 9.75
C LEU A 83 -5.55 -8.54 9.59
N GLY A 84 -6.78 -8.01 9.61
CA GLY A 84 -7.01 -6.57 9.48
C GLY A 84 -6.31 -5.76 10.58
N THR A 85 -6.34 -6.24 11.83
CA THR A 85 -5.61 -5.61 12.94
C THR A 85 -4.11 -5.58 12.69
N VAL A 86 -3.54 -6.63 12.11
CA VAL A 86 -2.11 -6.67 11.77
C VAL A 86 -1.79 -5.67 10.65
N ALA A 87 -2.59 -5.64 9.58
CA ALA A 87 -2.41 -4.72 8.46
C ALA A 87 -2.52 -3.24 8.89
N GLU A 88 -3.57 -2.90 9.64
CA GLU A 88 -3.79 -1.53 10.15
C GLU A 88 -2.61 -1.06 11.00
N ASN A 89 -2.17 -1.89 11.95
CA ASN A 89 -1.07 -1.54 12.85
C ASN A 89 0.28 -1.46 12.13
N LEU A 90 0.54 -2.30 11.12
CA LEU A 90 1.74 -2.21 10.30
C LEU A 90 1.77 -0.92 9.47
N CYS A 91 0.65 -0.58 8.83
CA CYS A 91 0.54 0.68 8.09
C CYS A 91 0.71 1.88 9.03
N GLY A 92 0.11 1.82 10.22
CA GLY A 92 0.29 2.82 11.27
C GLY A 92 1.75 2.99 11.70
N GLN A 93 2.50 1.90 11.82
CA GLN A 93 3.94 1.98 12.09
C GLN A 93 4.71 2.63 10.94
N ILE A 94 4.39 2.32 9.69
CA ILE A 94 5.04 2.95 8.52
C ILE A 94 4.79 4.45 8.54
N ILE A 95 3.54 4.88 8.75
CA ILE A 95 3.17 6.28 8.85
C ILE A 95 3.92 6.97 10.01
N ALA A 96 3.94 6.36 11.19
CA ALA A 96 4.58 6.92 12.38
C ALA A 96 6.11 7.06 12.24
N ARG A 97 6.75 6.21 11.41
CA ARG A 97 8.18 6.30 11.10
C ARG A 97 8.49 7.39 10.07
N ARG A 98 7.53 7.76 9.21
CA ARG A 98 7.68 8.82 8.19
C ARG A 98 7.58 10.25 8.75
N ARG A 99 7.83 10.47 10.04
CA ARG A 99 7.78 11.82 10.64
C ARG A 99 8.77 12.77 9.95
N PRO A 100 8.31 13.91 9.40
CA PRO A 100 9.20 15.03 9.14
C PRO A 100 9.75 15.53 10.48
N GLY A 101 11.08 15.57 10.64
CA GLY A 101 11.75 16.20 11.78
C GLY A 101 12.47 15.27 12.77
N HIS A 102 12.86 14.06 12.38
CA HIS A 102 13.80 13.26 13.18
C HIS A 102 15.07 12.90 12.41
N ASP A 103 15.65 13.95 11.83
CA ASP A 103 16.90 13.99 11.09
C ASP A 103 16.77 13.77 9.57
N GLU A 104 17.27 14.79 8.86
CA GLU A 104 17.55 14.87 7.43
C GLU A 104 16.40 15.24 6.47
N GLN A 105 16.76 16.15 5.56
CA GLN A 105 15.90 16.83 4.60
C GLN A 105 15.14 15.84 3.71
N PRO A 106 13.96 16.24 3.15
CA PRO A 106 13.27 15.40 2.17
C PRO A 106 14.23 15.04 1.05
N VAL A 107 14.44 13.73 0.84
CA VAL A 107 15.08 13.24 -0.38
C VAL A 107 14.11 13.53 -1.52
N VAL A 108 14.32 14.65 -2.19
CA VAL A 108 13.79 14.90 -3.52
C VAL A 108 14.53 13.93 -4.44
N VAL A 109 13.92 12.79 -4.75
CA VAL A 109 14.42 11.92 -5.81
C VAL A 109 14.08 12.61 -7.13
N ASN A 110 15.00 13.45 -7.61
CA ASN A 110 14.97 13.87 -9.00
C ASN A 110 15.23 12.63 -9.86
N VAL A 111 14.19 12.18 -10.56
CA VAL A 111 14.32 11.17 -11.60
C VAL A 111 14.92 11.86 -12.81
N GLU A 112 16.24 12.00 -12.84
CA GLU A 112 16.94 12.24 -14.11
C GLU A 112 17.04 10.91 -14.84
N VAL A 113 16.31 10.78 -15.94
CA VAL A 113 16.51 9.67 -16.88
C VAL A 113 16.70 10.20 -18.30
N ALA A 114 17.85 9.78 -18.82
CA ALA A 114 18.28 9.64 -20.21
C ALA A 114 18.76 10.89 -20.96
N GLU A 115 20.09 11.06 -20.94
CA GLU A 115 20.81 11.55 -22.12
C GLU A 115 20.48 10.66 -23.33
N LYS A 116 19.88 11.27 -24.35
CA LYS A 116 19.98 10.76 -25.72
C LYS A 116 20.68 11.80 -26.56
N ARG A 117 21.87 11.44 -27.03
CA ARG A 117 22.64 12.16 -28.04
C ARG A 117 21.81 12.32 -29.31
N GLU A 118 21.75 13.53 -29.85
CA GLU A 118 21.82 13.76 -31.29
C GLU A 118 22.72 14.98 -31.54
N GLY A 119 23.94 14.69 -32.01
CA GLY A 119 24.66 15.64 -32.84
C GLY A 119 24.16 15.49 -34.27
N LEU A 120 24.07 16.60 -34.98
CA LEU A 120 23.97 16.86 -36.42
C LEU A 120 23.47 18.32 -36.46
N GLY A 121 24.26 19.33 -36.79
CA GLY A 121 25.14 19.51 -37.94
C GLY A 121 24.91 20.96 -38.38
#